data_AF-A0A2T2R1H7-F1
#
_entry.id   AF-A0A2T2R1H7-F1
#
_cell.length_a   1.000
_cell.length_b   1.000
_cell.length_c   1.000
_cell.angle_alpha   90.00
_cell.angle_beta   90.00
_cell.angle_gamma   90.00
#
_symmetry.space_group_name_H-M   'P 1'
#
loop_
_entity.id
_entity.type
_entity.pdbx_description
1 polymer ?
#
loop_
_entity_poly.entity_id
_entity_poly.type
_entity_poly.pdbx_seq_one_letter_code
_entity_poly.pdbx_strand_id
1 'polypeptide(L)' 'LWSNLSKIEDNNSQGEYYLTSIVEIPKKSDINIGNVNINPIEALGANTPEELTRMEALQNKQ' A
#
# COMPACT_ATOMS: atom_id res chain seq x y z
N LEU A 1 6.71 -5.60 -13.96
CA LEU A 1 5.70 -5.51 -12.89
C LEU A 1 4.33 -5.14 -13.45
N TRP A 2 4.16 -3.98 -14.08
CA TRP A 2 2.86 -3.44 -14.53
C TRP A 2 2.08 -4.29 -15.54
N SER A 3 2.78 -5.07 -16.38
CA SER A 3 2.16 -6.06 -17.26
C SER A 3 1.37 -7.15 -16.52
N ASN A 4 1.53 -7.26 -15.19
CA ASN A 4 0.77 -8.18 -14.36
C ASN A 4 -0.54 -7.59 -13.83
N LEU A 5 -0.87 -6.32 -14.08
CA LEU A 5 -2.16 -5.73 -13.67
C LEU A 5 -3.35 -6.52 -14.20
N SER A 6 -3.26 -7.05 -15.43
CA SER A 6 -4.30 -7.88 -16.05
C SER A 6 -4.50 -9.25 -15.40
N LYS A 7 -3.68 -9.60 -14.39
CA LYS A 7 -3.73 -10.88 -13.67
C LYS A 7 -4.25 -10.70 -12.23
N ILE A 8 -4.60 -9.48 -11.83
CA ILE A 8 -5.20 -9.24 -10.51
C ILE A 8 -6.65 -9.74 -10.57
N GLU A 9 -7.03 -10.51 -9.55
CA GLU A 9 -8.39 -11.01 -9.36
C GLU A 9 -9.05 -10.28 -8.18
N ASP A 10 -10.37 -10.29 -8.16
CA ASP A 10 -11.23 -9.69 -7.13
C ASP A 10 -11.60 -10.68 -6.01
N ASN A 11 -10.86 -11.78 -5.89
CA ASN A 11 -11.12 -12.89 -4.96
C ASN A 11 -10.76 -12.61 -3.49
N ASN A 12 -10.94 -11.37 -3.02
CA ASN A 12 -10.69 -10.95 -1.64
C ASN A 12 -11.99 -10.64 -0.90
N SER A 13 -11.88 -10.31 0.39
CA SER A 13 -13.03 -10.04 1.27
C SER A 13 -13.88 -8.83 0.86
N GLN A 14 -13.37 -7.95 -0.01
CA GLN A 14 -14.11 -6.78 -0.50
C GLN A 14 -14.61 -6.94 -1.95
N GLY A 15 -14.17 -7.98 -2.68
CA GLY A 15 -14.56 -8.15 -4.08
C GLY A 15 -13.94 -7.12 -5.02
N GLU A 16 -12.74 -6.59 -4.70
CA GLU A 16 -12.12 -5.49 -5.44
C GLU A 16 -10.77 -5.87 -6.07
N TYR A 17 -10.34 -5.18 -7.12
CA TYR A 17 -9.00 -5.35 -7.69
C TYR A 17 -7.97 -4.56 -6.89
N TYR A 18 -7.32 -5.20 -5.91
CA TYR A 18 -6.29 -4.55 -5.09
C TYR A 18 -4.99 -4.34 -5.87
N LEU A 19 -4.54 -3.08 -5.96
CA LEU A 19 -3.22 -2.74 -6.51
C LEU A 19 -2.10 -3.47 -5.77
N THR A 20 -2.22 -3.66 -4.46
CA THR A 20 -1.22 -4.32 -3.62
C THR A 20 -0.99 -5.78 -4.02
N SER A 21 -1.99 -6.49 -4.55
CA SER A 21 -1.85 -7.88 -5.01
C SER A 21 -0.80 -8.03 -6.12
N ILE A 22 -0.42 -6.96 -6.82
CA ILE A 22 0.60 -7.00 -7.88
C ILE A 22 1.97 -7.46 -7.38
N VAL A 23 2.27 -7.29 -6.08
CA VAL A 23 3.54 -7.71 -5.48
C VAL A 23 3.55 -9.20 -5.11
N GLU A 24 2.38 -9.85 -5.11
CA GLU A 24 2.24 -11.29 -4.81
C GLU A 24 2.29 -12.16 -6.08
N ILE A 25 1.88 -11.60 -7.22
CA ILE A 25 1.93 -12.22 -8.55
C ILE A 25 3.35 -12.71 -8.96
N PRO A 26 4.46 -12.00 -8.65
CA PRO A 26 5.78 -12.29 -9.21
C PRO A 26 6.53 -13.52 -8.68
N LYS A 27 5.93 -14.47 -7.95
CA LYS A 27 6.66 -15.63 -7.37
C LYS A 27 7.44 -16.49 -8.38
N LYS A 28 7.19 -16.36 -9.69
CA LYS A 28 7.84 -17.11 -10.78
C LYS A 28 8.56 -16.26 -11.83
N SER A 29 8.54 -14.93 -11.70
CA SER A 29 9.24 -14.03 -12.62
C SER A 29 10.43 -13.42 -11.91
N ASP A 30 11.59 -13.31 -12.56
CA ASP A 30 12.83 -12.69 -12.05
C ASP A 30 12.72 -11.17 -11.79
N ILE A 31 11.54 -10.69 -11.40
CA ILE A 31 11.27 -9.31 -11.05
C ILE A 31 11.81 -9.08 -9.65
N ASN A 32 12.91 -8.35 -9.55
CA ASN A 32 13.45 -7.89 -8.28
C ASN A 32 12.52 -6.83 -7.67
N ILE A 33 11.95 -7.13 -6.50
CA ILE A 33 11.14 -6.19 -5.73
C ILE A 33 12.03 -5.62 -4.61
N GLY A 34 12.37 -4.33 -4.73
CA GLY A 34 13.11 -3.60 -3.70
C GLY A 34 12.18 -3.03 -2.62
N ASN A 35 12.73 -2.85 -1.42
CA ASN A 35 12.11 -2.06 -0.37
C ASN A 35 12.96 -0.82 -0.08
N VAL A 36 12.32 0.24 0.40
CA VAL A 36 12.99 1.45 0.88
C VAL A 36 12.47 1.73 2.28
N ASN A 37 13.39 1.85 3.24
CA ASN A 37 13.03 2.25 4.60
C ASN A 37 12.79 3.75 4.64
N ILE A 38 11.67 4.16 5.23
CA ILE A 38 11.29 5.57 5.42
C ILE A 38 10.93 5.82 6.89
N ASN A 39 10.88 7.08 7.29
CA ASN A 39 10.36 7.43 8.62
C ASN A 39 8.89 6.98 8.72
N PRO A 40 8.50 6.14 9.70
CA PRO A 40 7.13 5.65 9.82
C PRO A 40 6.08 6.76 9.94
N ILE A 41 6.45 7.93 10.48
CA ILE A 41 5.52 9.06 10.61
C ILE A 41 5.17 9.65 9.23
N GLU A 42 6.10 9.64 8.27
CA GLU A 42 5.86 10.11 6.90
C GLU A 42 4.99 9.13 6.09
N ALA A 43 4.87 7.88 6.53
CA ALA A 43 4.10 6.83 5.89
C ALA A 43 2.64 6.76 6.37
N LEU A 44 2.25 7.59 7.33
CA LEU A 44 0.88 7.61 7.86
C LEU A 44 -0.12 8.09 6.79
N GLY A 45 -1.30 7.48 6.77
CA GLY A 45 -2.44 7.91 5.97
C GLY A 45 -3.71 7.98 6.83
N ALA A 46 -4.71 8.71 6.36
CA ALA A 46 -6.00 8.87 7.03
C ALA A 46 -7.14 8.50 6.09
N ASN A 47 -7.96 7.54 6.51
CA ASN A 47 -9.21 7.14 5.86
C ASN A 47 -10.42 7.74 6.58
N THR A 48 -10.28 8.14 7.85
CA THR A 48 -11.33 8.84 8.61
C THR A 48 -10.91 10.23 9.11
N PRO A 49 -11.86 11.13 9.43
CA PRO A 49 -11.54 12.44 10.01
C PRO A 49 -10.78 12.37 11.34
N GLU A 50 -11.04 11.36 12.16
CA GLU A 50 -10.36 11.15 13.44
C GLU A 50 -8.88 10.77 13.22
N GLU A 51 -8.60 9.94 12.22
CA GLU A 51 -7.23 9.59 11.81
C GLU A 51 -6.46 10.82 11.32
N LEU A 52 -7.11 11.68 10.53
CA LEU A 52 -6.54 12.94 10.08
C LEU A 52 -6.20 13.86 11.27
N THR A 53 -7.14 14.04 12.19
CA THR A 53 -6.94 14.85 13.40
C THR A 53 -5.76 14.35 14.23
N ARG A 54 -5.61 13.02 14.35
CA ARG A 54 -4.48 12.40 15.05
C ARG A 54 -3.15 12.67 14.34
N MET A 55 -3.12 12.62 13.01
CA MET A 55 -1.92 12.93 12.22
C MET A 55 -1.50 14.40 12.36
N GLU A 56 -2.44 15.33 12.29
CA GLU A 56 -2.17 16.76 12.48
C GLU A 56 -1.57 17.04 13.88
N ALA A 57 -2.09 16.38 14.92
CA ALA A 57 -1.55 16.49 16.27
C ALA A 57 -0.12 15.93 16.43
N LEU A 58 0.26 14.95 15.59
CA LEU A 58 1.62 14.41 15.57
C LEU A 58 2.59 15.32 14.82
N GLN A 59 2.14 15.99 13.75
CA GLN A 59 2.95 16.98 13.03
C GLN A 59 3.23 18.22 13.87
N ASN A 60 2.24 18.71 14.62
CA ASN A 60 2.39 19.90 15.48
C ASN A 60 3.31 19.69 16.70
N LYS A 61 3.82 18.47 16.92
CA LYS A 61 4.75 18.11 18.01
C LYS A 61 6.21 17.97 17.54
N GLN A 62 6.48 18.16 16.24
CA GLN A 62 7.83 18.09 15.65
C GLN A 62 8.48 19.47 15.56
#